data_AF-E0U8K2-F1
#
_entry.id   AF-E0U8K2-F1
#
_cell.length_a   1.000
_cell.length_b   1.000
_cell.length_c   1.000
_cell.angle_alpha   90.00
_cell.angle_beta   90.00
_cell.angle_gamma   90.00
#
_symmetry.space_group_name_H-M   'P 1'
#
loop_
_entity.id
_entity.type
_entity.pdbx_description
1 polymer ?
#
loop_
_entity_poly.entity_id
_entity_poly.type
_entity_poly.pdbx_seq_one_letter_code
_entity_poly.pdbx_strand_id
1 'polypeptide(L)'
;MLEKIIEMEAESLEKARKKINSQILEEGFYIVSENIIDLHPQVKITVTVKQKGEIYYQSLNRPIFEWVNNDFGGENPNWINEIKKESQSALTWFKAQNFLDLAHLSAEIGAEYFTMWSRQAARDGNIIEAWAGWHQVLRFASIIQDEYKIAEACFELGKIYKERGEMYGGGKYWEIAQLFFVQLAYLLKKLGQKQEYGEALWHLGEICLLLDNEPLCKQFWLEAMVIFQTVLPDEALKIEKALQTQF
;
A
#
# COMPACT_ATOMS: atom_id res chain seq x y z
N MET A 1 14.74 -5.41 8.55
CA MET A 1 15.01 -6.58 7.71
C MET A 1 16.30 -7.23 8.20
N LEU A 2 16.20 -8.45 8.75
CA LEU A 2 17.38 -9.24 9.10
C LEU A 2 17.96 -9.81 7.80
N GLU A 3 19.18 -9.40 7.48
CA GLU A 3 19.93 -9.90 6.34
C GLU A 3 21.02 -10.83 6.87
N LYS A 4 21.01 -12.08 6.41
CA LYS A 4 21.93 -13.13 6.83
C LYS A 4 22.61 -13.69 5.59
N ILE A 5 23.91 -13.94 5.69
CA ILE A 5 24.65 -14.63 4.64
C ILE A 5 24.79 -16.09 5.06
N ILE A 6 24.36 -17.00 4.19
CA ILE A 6 24.47 -18.44 4.37
C ILE A 6 25.49 -18.93 3.34
N GLU A 7 26.60 -19.50 3.82
CA GLU A 7 27.57 -20.17 2.97
C GLU A 7 27.44 -21.68 3.12
N MET A 8 27.50 -22.40 2.00
CA MET A 8 27.46 -23.86 2.03
C MET A 8 28.25 -24.49 0.89
N GLU A 9 28.88 -25.62 1.20
CA GLU A 9 29.62 -26.45 0.28
C GLU A 9 28.92 -27.81 0.11
N ALA A 10 28.82 -28.31 -1.13
CA ALA A 10 28.27 -29.63 -1.40
C ALA A 10 28.89 -30.28 -2.65
N GLU A 11 28.75 -31.60 -2.75
CA GLU A 11 29.19 -32.43 -3.89
C GLU A 11 28.46 -32.08 -5.21
N SER A 12 27.29 -31.45 -5.10
CA SER A 12 26.56 -30.94 -6.27
C SER A 12 25.74 -29.72 -5.88
N LEU A 13 25.53 -28.82 -6.85
CA LEU A 13 24.71 -27.62 -6.70
C LEU A 13 23.30 -27.96 -6.20
N GLU A 14 22.73 -29.06 -6.69
CA GLU A 14 21.38 -29.51 -6.34
C GLU A 14 21.26 -29.88 -4.86
N LYS A 15 22.25 -30.60 -4.32
CA LYS A 15 22.30 -30.93 -2.89
C LYS A 15 22.46 -29.68 -2.02
N ALA A 16 23.31 -28.74 -2.43
CA ALA A 16 23.49 -27.48 -1.71
C ALA A 16 22.18 -26.66 -1.66
N ARG A 17 21.50 -26.48 -2.81
CA ARG A 17 20.24 -25.72 -2.87
C ARG A 17 19.14 -26.35 -2.04
N LYS A 18 19.00 -27.68 -2.06
CA LYS A 18 17.97 -28.38 -1.29
C LYS A 18 18.11 -28.12 0.21
N LYS A 19 19.35 -28.11 0.72
CA LYS A 19 19.64 -27.90 2.15
C LYS A 19 19.57 -26.42 2.56
N ILE A 20 19.96 -25.49 1.68
CA ILE A 20 19.77 -24.04 1.91
C ILE A 20 18.27 -23.74 1.98
N ASN A 21 17.46 -24.26 1.06
CA ASN A 21 16.03 -24.01 1.02
C ASN A 21 15.30 -24.58 2.25
N SER A 22 15.68 -25.75 2.75
CA SER A 22 15.10 -26.28 4.00
C SER A 22 15.42 -25.39 5.19
N GLN A 23 16.66 -24.91 5.30
CA GLN A 23 17.09 -24.05 6.40
C GLN A 23 16.43 -22.66 6.36
N ILE A 24 16.29 -22.08 5.17
CA ILE A 24 15.63 -20.78 4.97
C ILE A 24 14.13 -20.86 5.32
N LEU A 25 13.47 -21.97 4.96
CA LEU A 25 12.05 -22.17 5.25
C LEU A 25 11.79 -22.34 6.75
N GLU A 26 12.62 -23.09 7.46
CA GLU A 26 12.52 -23.28 8.92
C GLU A 26 12.76 -21.97 9.68
N GLU A 27 13.71 -21.15 9.22
CA GLU A 27 14.06 -19.88 9.87
C GLU A 27 13.20 -18.69 9.39
N GLY A 28 12.29 -18.90 8.42
CA GLY A 28 11.40 -17.87 7.90
C GLY A 28 12.10 -16.77 7.10
N PHE A 29 13.05 -17.11 6.22
CA PHE A 29 13.76 -16.18 5.34
C PHE A 29 13.34 -16.33 3.86
N TYR A 30 13.80 -15.43 2.99
CA TYR A 30 13.75 -15.51 1.53
C TYR A 30 15.09 -15.08 0.94
N ILE A 31 15.44 -15.57 -0.25
CA ILE A 31 16.72 -15.29 -0.90
C ILE A 31 16.67 -13.92 -1.59
N VAL A 32 17.69 -13.08 -1.33
CA VAL A 32 17.88 -11.77 -1.98
C VAL A 32 18.85 -11.88 -3.14
N SER A 33 19.93 -12.63 -2.93
CA SER A 33 20.93 -12.90 -3.95
C SER A 33 21.62 -14.24 -3.69
N GLU A 34 22.00 -14.93 -4.75
CA GLU A 34 22.75 -16.18 -4.73
C GLU A 34 24.01 -15.99 -5.58
N ASN A 35 25.17 -16.32 -5.02
CA ASN A 35 26.43 -16.35 -5.74
C ASN A 35 27.00 -17.77 -5.69
N ILE A 36 27.28 -18.33 -6.87
CA ILE A 36 27.70 -19.73 -7.03
C ILE A 36 29.11 -19.74 -7.59
N ILE A 37 30.00 -20.45 -6.89
CA ILE A 37 31.35 -20.70 -7.34
C ILE A 37 31.50 -22.21 -7.51
N ASP A 38 31.64 -22.64 -8.77
CA ASP A 38 31.88 -24.05 -9.10
C ASP A 38 33.37 -24.36 -8.95
N LEU A 39 33.69 -25.23 -7.99
CA LEU A 39 35.05 -25.61 -7.61
C LEU A 39 35.18 -27.13 -7.73
N HIS A 40 35.14 -27.67 -8.95
CA HIS A 40 35.14 -29.12 -9.19
C HIS A 40 36.15 -29.86 -8.28
N PRO A 41 35.72 -30.85 -7.46
CA PRO A 41 34.44 -31.57 -7.49
C PRO A 41 33.35 -31.05 -6.54
N GLN A 42 33.49 -29.85 -5.98
CA GLN A 42 32.56 -29.28 -5.01
C GLN A 42 31.99 -27.95 -5.50
N VAL A 43 30.79 -27.61 -5.04
CA VAL A 43 30.16 -26.34 -5.34
C VAL A 43 30.03 -25.56 -4.05
N LYS A 44 30.55 -24.31 -4.05
CA LYS A 44 30.32 -23.36 -2.96
C LYS A 44 29.22 -22.38 -3.38
N ILE A 45 28.20 -22.27 -2.54
CA ILE A 45 27.12 -21.29 -2.72
C ILE A 45 27.12 -20.33 -1.53
N THR A 46 27.12 -19.03 -1.82
CA THR A 46 26.87 -17.97 -0.84
C THR A 46 25.53 -17.34 -1.14
N VAL A 47 24.61 -17.38 -0.18
CA VAL A 47 23.25 -16.86 -0.33
C VAL A 47 23.00 -15.78 0.70
N THR A 48 22.63 -14.59 0.23
CA THR A 48 22.14 -13.53 1.10
C THR A 48 20.63 -13.67 1.22
N VAL A 49 20.14 -13.83 2.44
CA VAL A 49 18.73 -14.07 2.74
C VAL A 49 18.17 -12.99 3.64
N LYS A 50 16.89 -12.67 3.47
CA LYS A 50 16.14 -11.69 4.27
C LYS A 50 14.95 -12.33 4.96
N GLN A 51 14.71 -11.99 6.23
CA GLN A 51 13.61 -12.59 6.97
C GLN A 51 12.26 -12.18 6.37
N LYS A 52 11.38 -13.16 6.18
CA LYS A 52 10.03 -13.04 5.65
C LYS A 52 9.11 -12.50 6.75
N GLY A 53 9.16 -11.19 6.95
CA GLY A 53 8.03 -10.44 7.50
C GLY A 53 7.01 -10.24 6.39
N GLU A 54 5.87 -10.91 6.52
CA GLU A 54 4.65 -10.92 5.67
C GLU A 54 4.65 -10.00 4.44
N ILE A 55 5.12 -10.57 3.33
CA ILE A 55 5.13 -9.96 1.99
C ILE A 55 3.83 -10.34 1.26
N TYR A 56 2.76 -9.59 1.53
CA TYR A 56 1.74 -9.27 0.51
C TYR A 56 1.83 -7.78 0.09
N TYR A 57 2.66 -6.99 0.78
CA TYR A 57 2.81 -5.53 0.62
C TYR A 57 3.75 -5.07 -0.51
N GLN A 58 4.55 -5.95 -1.12
CA GLN A 58 5.63 -5.52 -2.04
C GLN A 58 5.26 -5.37 -3.52
N SER A 59 4.11 -5.84 -3.99
CA SER A 59 3.68 -5.57 -5.38
C SER A 59 3.03 -4.18 -5.55
N LEU A 60 2.53 -3.58 -4.45
CA LEU A 60 1.90 -2.25 -4.48
C LEU A 60 2.87 -1.11 -4.07
N ASN A 61 3.92 -1.41 -3.31
CA ASN A 61 4.89 -0.40 -2.88
C ASN A 61 5.98 -0.04 -3.92
N ARG A 62 6.09 -0.77 -5.04
CA ARG A 62 7.03 -0.38 -6.11
C ARG A 62 6.42 0.59 -7.13
N PRO A 63 5.21 0.31 -7.69
CA PRO A 63 4.59 1.22 -8.65
C PRO A 63 4.22 2.56 -8.01
N ILE A 64 3.63 2.56 -6.80
CA ILE A 64 3.11 3.78 -6.16
C ILE A 64 4.25 4.73 -5.75
N PHE A 65 5.37 4.22 -5.23
CA PHE A 65 6.50 5.06 -4.77
C PHE A 65 7.43 5.53 -5.89
N GLU A 66 7.61 4.76 -6.98
CA GLU A 66 8.35 5.25 -8.16
C GLU A 66 7.56 6.32 -8.92
N TRP A 67 6.22 6.30 -8.83
CA TRP A 67 5.34 7.29 -9.45
C TRP A 67 5.31 8.65 -8.73
N VAL A 68 5.27 8.64 -7.40
CA VAL A 68 5.23 9.84 -6.53
C VAL A 68 6.37 10.82 -6.84
N ASN A 69 7.51 10.33 -7.32
CA ASN A 69 8.66 11.17 -7.66
C ASN A 69 8.58 11.85 -9.05
N ASN A 70 7.74 11.37 -9.98
CA ASN A 70 7.77 11.81 -11.38
C ASN A 70 6.66 12.79 -11.78
N ASP A 71 5.50 12.81 -11.11
CA ASP A 71 4.31 13.53 -11.60
C ASP A 71 4.13 14.96 -11.05
N PHE A 72 4.96 15.44 -10.11
CA PHE A 72 4.89 16.81 -9.56
C PHE A 72 6.04 17.73 -10.00
N GLY A 73 6.65 17.47 -11.16
CA GLY A 73 7.74 18.28 -11.73
C GLY A 73 7.39 19.73 -12.10
N GLY A 74 6.24 20.27 -11.67
CA GLY A 74 5.76 21.61 -12.04
C GLY A 74 5.75 22.65 -10.92
N GLU A 75 5.54 22.29 -9.65
CA GLU A 75 5.22 23.30 -8.62
C GLU A 75 6.06 23.11 -7.34
N ASN A 76 7.06 24.00 -7.24
CA ASN A 76 7.94 24.30 -6.11
C ASN A 76 8.80 23.14 -5.54
N PRO A 77 10.06 22.99 -5.99
CA PRO A 77 11.01 21.98 -5.48
C PRO A 77 11.37 22.11 -3.99
N ASN A 78 11.02 23.22 -3.33
CA ASN A 78 11.48 23.51 -1.97
C ASN A 78 10.75 22.68 -0.89
N TRP A 79 9.45 22.39 -1.05
CA TRP A 79 8.73 21.61 -0.03
C TRP A 79 9.17 20.14 -0.02
N ILE A 80 9.51 19.55 -1.18
CA ILE A 80 10.11 18.20 -1.26
C ILE A 80 11.45 18.16 -0.51
N ASN A 81 12.25 19.22 -0.64
CA ASN A 81 13.53 19.32 0.04
C ASN A 81 13.38 19.60 1.54
N GLU A 82 12.37 20.36 1.96
CA GLU A 82 12.03 20.58 3.37
C GLU A 82 11.53 19.28 4.03
N ILE A 83 10.62 18.54 3.38
CA ILE A 83 10.17 17.23 3.86
C ILE A 83 11.33 16.24 3.91
N LYS A 84 12.22 16.22 2.90
CA LYS A 84 13.43 15.37 2.93
C LYS A 84 14.34 15.75 4.09
N LYS A 85 14.52 17.05 4.34
CA LYS A 85 15.38 17.58 5.41
C LYS A 85 14.80 17.31 6.80
N GLU A 86 13.50 17.50 6.99
CA GLU A 86 12.80 17.18 8.25
C GLU A 86 12.76 15.67 8.49
N SER A 87 12.48 14.88 7.45
CA SER A 87 12.53 13.41 7.51
C SER A 87 13.94 12.90 7.84
N GLN A 88 14.99 13.51 7.27
CA GLN A 88 16.37 13.17 7.60
C GLN A 88 16.79 13.64 8.99
N SER A 89 16.28 14.78 9.45
CA SER A 89 16.55 15.29 10.79
C SER A 89 15.91 14.41 11.86
N ALA A 90 14.66 13.98 11.64
CA ALA A 90 14.00 12.95 12.44
C ALA A 90 14.82 11.64 12.41
N LEU A 91 15.14 11.12 11.22
CA LEU A 91 15.91 9.88 11.05
C LEU A 91 17.29 9.91 11.74
N THR A 92 17.92 11.08 11.85
CA THR A 92 19.24 11.24 12.48
C THR A 92 19.13 11.31 14.01
N TRP A 93 18.10 11.98 14.53
CA TRP A 93 17.77 11.99 15.97
C TRP A 93 17.42 10.58 16.50
N PHE A 94 16.74 9.77 15.68
CA PHE A 94 16.27 8.43 16.05
C PHE A 94 17.34 7.32 16.00
N LYS A 95 18.55 7.58 15.50
CA LYS A 95 19.62 6.56 15.40
C LYS A 95 20.35 6.23 16.72
N ALA A 96 19.93 6.79 17.85
CA ALA A 96 20.77 6.85 19.04
C ALA A 96 20.44 5.86 20.18
N GLN A 97 19.33 5.11 20.20
CA GLN A 97 19.05 4.11 21.25
C GLN A 97 17.92 3.15 20.80
N ASN A 98 17.91 1.89 21.27
CA ASN A 98 16.91 0.81 21.05
C ASN A 98 15.95 0.98 19.86
N PHE A 99 16.39 0.52 18.69
CA PHE A 99 15.87 0.94 17.39
C PHE A 99 14.48 0.45 17.00
N LEU A 100 13.98 -0.68 17.51
CA LEU A 100 12.69 -1.20 17.06
C LEU A 100 11.51 -0.50 17.75
N ASP A 101 11.56 -0.39 19.09
CA ASP A 101 10.49 0.23 19.87
C ASP A 101 10.41 1.75 19.63
N LEU A 102 11.56 2.41 19.44
CA LEU A 102 11.60 3.83 19.09
C LEU A 102 11.20 4.08 17.63
N ALA A 103 11.49 3.16 16.70
CA ALA A 103 10.97 3.25 15.34
C ALA A 103 9.46 3.01 15.28
N HIS A 104 8.93 2.09 16.09
CA HIS A 104 7.50 1.83 16.18
C HIS A 104 6.77 3.01 16.81
N LEU A 105 7.26 3.52 17.95
CA LEU A 105 6.69 4.70 18.62
C LEU A 105 6.76 5.95 17.73
N SER A 106 7.87 6.16 17.02
CA SER A 106 7.98 7.27 16.07
C SER A 106 7.07 7.09 14.85
N ALA A 107 6.79 5.85 14.43
CA ALA A 107 5.85 5.57 13.37
C ALA A 107 4.39 5.73 13.82
N GLU A 108 4.02 5.34 15.04
CA GLU A 108 2.71 5.61 15.64
C GLU A 108 2.45 7.12 15.72
N ILE A 109 3.39 7.88 16.32
CA ILE A 109 3.29 9.34 16.42
C ILE A 109 3.24 9.97 15.02
N GLY A 110 4.06 9.47 14.08
CA GLY A 110 4.06 9.91 12.69
C GLY A 110 2.70 9.69 12.02
N ALA A 111 2.15 8.48 12.10
CA ALA A 111 0.86 8.15 11.51
C ALA A 111 -0.25 9.06 12.05
N GLU A 112 -0.29 9.32 13.36
CA GLU A 112 -1.29 10.23 13.95
C GLU A 112 -1.10 11.68 13.53
N TYR A 113 0.13 12.20 13.59
CA TYR A 113 0.43 13.55 13.15
C TYR A 113 0.02 13.79 11.71
N PHE A 114 0.43 12.90 10.80
CA PHE A 114 0.09 13.01 9.40
C PHE A 114 -1.40 12.82 9.15
N THR A 115 -2.11 11.99 9.93
CA THR A 115 -3.58 11.87 9.84
C THR A 115 -4.25 13.21 10.18
N MET A 116 -3.85 13.85 11.28
CA MET A 116 -4.40 15.15 11.69
C MET A 116 -4.10 16.24 10.65
N TRP A 117 -2.85 16.34 10.18
CA TRP A 117 -2.46 17.33 9.19
C TRP A 117 -3.18 17.12 7.85
N SER A 118 -3.28 15.88 7.35
CA SER A 118 -3.96 15.58 6.09
C SER A 118 -5.44 15.92 6.14
N ARG A 119 -6.11 15.60 7.26
CA ARG A 119 -7.52 15.98 7.47
C ARG A 119 -7.70 17.49 7.52
N GLN A 120 -6.78 18.21 8.16
CA GLN A 120 -6.83 19.68 8.20
C GLN A 120 -6.62 20.28 6.81
N ALA A 121 -5.59 19.84 6.08
CA ALA A 121 -5.34 20.25 4.71
C ALA A 121 -6.53 20.00 3.79
N ALA A 122 -7.20 18.84 3.91
CA ALA A 122 -8.40 18.52 3.14
C ALA A 122 -9.56 19.47 3.48
N ARG A 123 -9.76 19.82 4.76
CA ARG A 123 -10.78 20.82 5.18
C ARG A 123 -10.49 22.21 4.63
N ASP A 124 -9.22 22.56 4.54
CA ASP A 124 -8.77 23.85 3.99
C ASP A 124 -8.78 23.86 2.45
N GLY A 125 -9.18 22.74 1.81
CA GLY A 125 -9.20 22.59 0.35
C GLY A 125 -7.82 22.43 -0.28
N ASN A 126 -6.76 22.25 0.53
CA ASN A 126 -5.41 22.03 0.04
C ASN A 126 -5.19 20.55 -0.31
N ILE A 127 -5.65 20.17 -1.50
CA ILE A 127 -5.61 18.79 -2.00
C ILE A 127 -4.16 18.25 -2.09
N ILE A 128 -3.18 19.10 -2.40
CA ILE A 128 -1.77 18.67 -2.54
C ILE A 128 -1.19 18.27 -1.19
N GLU A 129 -1.41 19.08 -0.15
CA GLU A 129 -0.96 18.75 1.21
C GLU A 129 -1.71 17.54 1.77
N ALA A 130 -3.03 17.46 1.56
CA ALA A 130 -3.82 16.30 1.96
C ALA A 130 -3.29 15.02 1.33
N TRP A 131 -3.03 15.04 0.01
CA TRP A 131 -2.43 13.92 -0.72
C TRP A 131 -1.06 13.51 -0.15
N ALA A 132 -0.17 14.47 0.06
CA ALA A 132 1.17 14.20 0.57
C ALA A 132 1.12 13.59 1.98
N GLY A 133 0.25 14.14 2.84
CA GLY A 133 0.06 13.65 4.19
C GLY A 133 -0.53 12.24 4.22
N TRP A 134 -1.56 11.94 3.42
CA TRP A 134 -2.15 10.59 3.39
C TRP A 134 -1.16 9.53 2.90
N HIS A 135 -0.25 9.87 1.97
CA HIS A 135 0.86 8.97 1.62
C HIS A 135 1.84 8.74 2.78
N GLN A 136 2.09 9.74 3.65
CA GLN A 136 2.87 9.51 4.87
C GLN A 136 2.10 8.64 5.88
N VAL A 137 0.79 8.85 6.05
CA VAL A 137 -0.05 7.97 6.89
C VAL A 137 0.08 6.53 6.42
N LEU A 138 -0.09 6.27 5.13
CA LEU A 138 0.03 4.93 4.55
C LEU A 138 1.40 4.31 4.85
N ARG A 139 2.48 5.09 4.71
CA ARG A 139 3.84 4.65 4.98
C ARG A 139 4.04 4.28 6.46
N PHE A 140 3.64 5.14 7.39
CA PHE A 140 3.83 4.90 8.81
C PHE A 140 2.91 3.79 9.33
N ALA A 141 1.64 3.80 8.93
CA ALA A 141 0.68 2.75 9.28
C ALA A 141 1.13 1.38 8.77
N SER A 142 1.78 1.30 7.60
CA SER A 142 2.39 0.05 7.10
C SER A 142 3.55 -0.45 7.95
N ILE A 143 4.34 0.45 8.57
CA ILE A 143 5.46 0.07 9.45
C ILE A 143 4.92 -0.59 10.72
N ILE A 144 3.85 -0.02 11.28
CA ILE A 144 3.23 -0.47 12.53
C ILE A 144 2.10 -1.49 12.32
N GLN A 145 1.83 -1.84 11.07
CA GLN A 145 0.77 -2.76 10.65
C GLN A 145 -0.63 -2.38 11.15
N ASP A 146 -0.91 -1.07 11.23
CA ASP A 146 -2.23 -0.56 11.61
C ASP A 146 -3.17 -0.61 10.41
N GLU A 147 -3.90 -1.73 10.28
CA GLU A 147 -4.81 -1.98 9.17
C GLU A 147 -5.94 -0.97 9.05
N TYR A 148 -6.37 -0.36 10.18
CA TYR A 148 -7.40 0.68 10.17
C TYR A 148 -6.89 1.97 9.56
N LYS A 149 -5.68 2.41 9.93
CA LYS A 149 -5.06 3.61 9.33
C LYS A 149 -4.66 3.39 7.88
N ILE A 150 -4.24 2.18 7.51
CA ILE A 150 -3.98 1.82 6.11
C ILE A 150 -5.28 1.93 5.31
N ALA A 151 -6.39 1.37 5.84
CA ALA A 151 -7.69 1.50 5.21
C ALA A 151 -8.11 2.98 5.07
N GLU A 152 -8.00 3.78 6.12
CA GLU A 152 -8.31 5.21 6.08
C GLU A 152 -7.49 5.95 5.00
N ALA A 153 -6.18 5.74 4.97
CA ALA A 153 -5.32 6.36 3.98
C ALA A 153 -5.65 5.90 2.54
N CYS A 154 -5.97 4.62 2.35
CA CYS A 154 -6.43 4.11 1.05
C CYS A 154 -7.73 4.77 0.60
N PHE A 155 -8.70 4.94 1.50
CA PHE A 155 -9.97 5.61 1.17
C PHE A 155 -9.74 7.05 0.71
N GLU A 156 -8.99 7.84 1.48
CA GLU A 156 -8.79 9.25 1.15
C GLU A 156 -7.89 9.46 -0.08
N LEU A 157 -6.85 8.63 -0.27
CA LEU A 157 -6.06 8.66 -1.50
C LEU A 157 -6.91 8.26 -2.71
N GLY A 158 -7.75 7.22 -2.57
CA GLY A 158 -8.68 6.80 -3.62
C GLY A 158 -9.59 7.93 -4.09
N LYS A 159 -10.18 8.68 -3.14
CA LYS A 159 -11.00 9.86 -3.44
C LYS A 159 -10.21 10.96 -4.14
N ILE A 160 -9.05 11.33 -3.61
CA ILE A 160 -8.20 12.37 -4.21
C ILE A 160 -7.82 12.01 -5.65
N TYR A 161 -7.41 10.76 -5.91
CA TYR A 161 -7.06 10.33 -7.28
C TYR A 161 -8.27 10.29 -8.20
N LYS A 162 -9.44 9.88 -7.72
CA LYS A 162 -10.69 9.92 -8.49
C LYS A 162 -11.03 11.36 -8.90
N GLU A 163 -11.05 12.29 -7.96
CA GLU A 163 -11.33 13.71 -8.18
C GLU A 163 -10.34 14.34 -9.17
N ARG A 164 -9.04 14.00 -9.05
CA ARG A 164 -8.03 14.45 -10.03
C ARG A 164 -8.29 13.88 -11.41
N GLY A 165 -8.70 12.60 -11.51
CA GLY A 165 -9.07 12.01 -12.79
C GLY A 165 -10.26 12.72 -13.45
N GLU A 166 -11.27 13.10 -12.66
CA GLU A 166 -12.42 13.89 -13.13
C GLU A 166 -11.99 15.29 -13.61
N MET A 167 -11.08 15.95 -12.89
CA MET A 167 -10.60 17.30 -13.24
C MET A 167 -9.72 17.32 -14.50
N TYR A 168 -8.86 16.31 -14.68
CA TYR A 168 -7.86 16.27 -15.74
C TYR A 168 -8.18 15.28 -16.86
N GLY A 169 -9.35 14.64 -16.84
CA GLY A 169 -9.83 13.71 -17.88
C GLY A 169 -8.93 12.48 -18.05
N GLY A 170 -8.28 12.03 -16.98
CA GLY A 170 -7.16 11.09 -17.06
C GLY A 170 -7.46 9.70 -16.52
N GLY A 171 -7.58 8.71 -17.41
CA GLY A 171 -7.71 7.29 -17.05
C GLY A 171 -6.62 6.80 -16.09
N LYS A 172 -5.39 7.31 -16.24
CA LYS A 172 -4.24 7.03 -15.36
C LYS A 172 -4.53 7.31 -13.88
N TYR A 173 -5.30 8.37 -13.57
CA TYR A 173 -5.66 8.71 -12.20
C TYR A 173 -6.78 7.81 -11.67
N TRP A 174 -7.76 7.47 -12.51
CA TRP A 174 -8.80 6.51 -12.15
C TRP A 174 -8.26 5.10 -11.92
N GLU A 175 -7.25 4.67 -12.70
CA GLU A 175 -6.53 3.42 -12.46
C GLU A 175 -5.85 3.40 -11.09
N ILE A 176 -5.22 4.51 -10.67
CA ILE A 176 -4.63 4.59 -9.33
C ILE A 176 -5.69 4.60 -8.25
N ALA A 177 -6.77 5.36 -8.44
CA ALA A 177 -7.90 5.35 -7.53
C ALA A 177 -8.42 3.92 -7.34
N GLN A 178 -8.54 3.16 -8.44
CA GLN A 178 -8.96 1.76 -8.41
C GLN A 178 -8.05 0.92 -7.51
N LEU A 179 -6.73 1.05 -7.62
CA LEU A 179 -5.78 0.31 -6.79
C LEU A 179 -5.98 0.60 -5.30
N PHE A 180 -6.22 1.86 -4.93
CA PHE A 180 -6.50 2.22 -3.54
C PHE A 180 -7.81 1.65 -3.03
N PHE A 181 -8.90 1.73 -3.82
CA PHE A 181 -10.18 1.19 -3.40
C PHE A 181 -10.20 -0.35 -3.38
N VAL A 182 -9.42 -1.04 -4.21
CA VAL A 182 -9.25 -2.51 -4.12
C VAL A 182 -8.57 -2.88 -2.80
N GLN A 183 -7.48 -2.19 -2.45
CA GLN A 183 -6.79 -2.41 -1.18
C GLN A 183 -7.70 -2.11 0.02
N LEU A 184 -8.46 -1.03 -0.06
CA LEU A 184 -9.46 -0.67 0.95
C LEU A 184 -10.50 -1.78 1.13
N ALA A 185 -11.11 -2.23 0.03
CA ALA A 185 -12.14 -3.27 0.05
C ALA A 185 -11.62 -4.57 0.68
N TYR A 186 -10.38 -4.96 0.36
CA TYR A 186 -9.71 -6.10 1.00
C TYR A 186 -9.57 -5.93 2.52
N LEU A 187 -9.08 -4.78 2.97
CA LEU A 187 -8.86 -4.50 4.40
C LEU A 187 -10.18 -4.46 5.17
N LEU A 188 -11.18 -3.74 4.66
CA LEU A 188 -12.48 -3.61 5.33
C LEU A 188 -13.22 -4.95 5.43
N LYS A 189 -13.12 -5.78 4.39
CA LYS A 189 -13.63 -7.15 4.42
C LYS A 189 -12.93 -7.99 5.50
N LYS A 190 -11.60 -7.90 5.59
CA LYS A 190 -10.80 -8.60 6.62
C LYS A 190 -11.17 -8.14 8.03
N LEU A 191 -11.37 -6.83 8.21
CA LEU A 191 -11.73 -6.21 9.50
C LEU A 191 -13.21 -6.40 9.88
N GLY A 192 -14.04 -6.94 8.99
CA GLY A 192 -15.48 -7.13 9.23
C GLY A 192 -16.30 -5.84 9.18
N GLN A 193 -15.75 -4.75 8.63
CA GLN A 193 -16.38 -3.44 8.49
C GLN A 193 -17.34 -3.45 7.28
N LYS A 194 -18.54 -4.01 7.49
CA LYS A 194 -19.48 -4.31 6.38
C LYS A 194 -19.94 -3.05 5.65
N GLN A 195 -20.30 -2.01 6.38
CA GLN A 195 -20.83 -0.78 5.79
C GLN A 195 -19.77 -0.13 4.89
N GLU A 196 -18.57 0.06 5.43
CA GLU A 196 -17.44 0.66 4.75
C GLU A 196 -16.98 -0.23 3.57
N TYR A 197 -17.06 -1.56 3.70
CA TYR A 197 -16.80 -2.48 2.59
C TYR A 197 -17.78 -2.26 1.43
N GLY A 198 -19.06 -2.04 1.74
CA GLY A 198 -20.07 -1.66 0.74
C GLY A 198 -19.73 -0.34 0.06
N GLU A 199 -19.24 0.65 0.80
CA GLU A 199 -18.81 1.94 0.27
C GLU A 199 -17.57 1.84 -0.63
N ALA A 200 -16.59 1.01 -0.25
CA ALA A 200 -15.43 0.74 -1.08
C ALA A 200 -15.83 0.10 -2.43
N LEU A 201 -16.77 -0.85 -2.40
CA LEU A 201 -17.32 -1.47 -3.61
C LEU A 201 -18.12 -0.46 -4.46
N TRP A 202 -18.87 0.44 -3.83
CA TRP A 202 -19.55 1.53 -4.53
C TRP A 202 -18.58 2.37 -5.35
N HIS A 203 -17.49 2.82 -4.73
CA HIS A 203 -16.44 3.60 -5.40
C HIS A 203 -15.72 2.81 -6.50
N LEU A 204 -15.49 1.51 -6.30
CA LEU A 204 -14.95 0.66 -7.36
C LEU A 204 -15.89 0.59 -8.57
N GLY A 205 -17.21 0.54 -8.35
CA GLY A 205 -18.18 0.59 -9.43
C GLY A 205 -18.15 1.94 -10.17
N GLU A 206 -18.08 3.06 -9.45
CA GLU A 206 -17.94 4.40 -10.06
C GLU A 206 -16.66 4.50 -10.91
N ILE A 207 -15.54 4.00 -10.41
CA ILE A 207 -14.27 4.01 -11.15
C ILE A 207 -14.32 3.11 -12.37
N CYS A 208 -14.95 1.94 -12.27
CA CYS A 208 -15.11 1.05 -13.42
C CYS A 208 -15.96 1.70 -14.52
N LEU A 209 -16.99 2.47 -14.15
CA LEU A 209 -17.75 3.26 -15.11
C LEU A 209 -16.86 4.31 -15.78
N LEU A 210 -16.06 5.05 -15.02
CA LEU A 210 -15.12 6.06 -15.54
C LEU A 210 -14.06 5.45 -16.47
N LEU A 211 -13.72 4.18 -16.28
CA LEU A 211 -12.79 3.40 -17.11
C LEU A 211 -13.49 2.62 -18.24
N ASP A 212 -14.76 2.90 -18.52
CA ASP A 212 -15.58 2.22 -19.55
C ASP A 212 -15.63 0.67 -19.39
N ASN A 213 -15.60 0.17 -18.15
CA ASN A 213 -15.70 -1.24 -17.81
C ASN A 213 -17.07 -1.57 -17.18
N GLU A 214 -18.11 -1.53 -17.99
CA GLU A 214 -19.50 -1.75 -17.56
C GLU A 214 -19.74 -3.10 -16.85
N PRO A 215 -19.20 -4.25 -17.31
CA PRO A 215 -19.45 -5.52 -16.63
C PRO A 215 -18.94 -5.54 -15.19
N LEU A 216 -17.74 -4.98 -14.97
CA LEU A 216 -17.13 -4.93 -13.65
C LEU A 216 -17.81 -3.88 -12.75
N CYS A 217 -18.24 -2.75 -13.34
CA CYS A 217 -19.06 -1.75 -12.66
C CYS A 217 -20.34 -2.38 -12.08
N LYS A 218 -21.12 -3.09 -12.92
CA LYS A 218 -22.34 -3.79 -12.50
C LYS A 218 -22.07 -4.78 -11.37
N GLN A 219 -21.00 -5.55 -11.48
CA GLN A 219 -20.63 -6.52 -10.46
C GLN A 219 -20.39 -5.85 -9.10
N PHE A 220 -19.58 -4.79 -9.05
CA PHE A 220 -19.28 -4.10 -7.81
C PHE A 220 -20.50 -3.43 -7.19
N TRP A 221 -21.34 -2.77 -7.99
CA TRP A 221 -22.56 -2.14 -7.49
C TRP A 221 -23.60 -3.15 -7.00
N LEU A 222 -23.76 -4.30 -7.67
CA LEU A 222 -24.64 -5.36 -7.15
C LEU A 222 -24.14 -5.91 -5.81
N GLU A 223 -22.83 -6.13 -5.66
CA GLU A 223 -22.26 -6.58 -4.39
C GLU A 223 -22.44 -5.53 -3.28
N ALA A 224 -22.18 -4.26 -3.58
CA ALA A 224 -22.42 -3.13 -2.67
C ALA A 224 -23.90 -3.04 -2.25
N MET A 225 -24.83 -3.21 -3.19
CA MET A 225 -26.27 -3.17 -2.93
C MET A 225 -26.70 -4.27 -1.96
N VAL A 226 -26.23 -5.51 -2.18
CA VAL A 226 -26.54 -6.64 -1.28
C VAL A 226 -26.05 -6.34 0.13
N ILE A 227 -24.87 -5.74 0.28
CA ILE A 227 -24.35 -5.33 1.58
C ILE A 227 -25.26 -4.26 2.19
N PHE A 228 -25.52 -3.14 1.49
CA PHE A 228 -26.33 -2.05 2.04
C PHE A 228 -27.77 -2.48 2.35
N GLN A 229 -28.38 -3.39 1.60
CA GLN A 229 -29.69 -3.94 1.97
C GLN A 229 -29.69 -4.60 3.36
N THR A 230 -28.55 -5.12 3.80
CA THR A 230 -28.40 -5.75 5.12
C THR A 230 -28.03 -4.78 6.24
N VAL A 231 -27.35 -3.66 5.94
CA VAL A 231 -26.82 -2.73 6.97
C VAL A 231 -27.44 -1.33 6.92
N LEU A 232 -27.77 -0.81 5.73
CA LEU A 232 -28.28 0.53 5.46
C LEU A 232 -29.24 0.54 4.25
N PRO A 233 -30.53 0.18 4.43
CA PRO A 233 -31.48 0.04 3.33
C PRO A 233 -31.65 1.29 2.45
N ASP A 234 -31.49 2.49 3.01
CA ASP A 234 -31.60 3.75 2.27
C ASP A 234 -30.46 3.96 1.26
N GLU A 235 -29.24 3.47 1.57
CA GLU A 235 -28.11 3.52 0.64
C GLU A 235 -28.29 2.54 -0.52
N ALA A 236 -28.89 1.37 -0.25
CA ALA A 236 -29.21 0.40 -1.30
C ALA A 236 -30.11 1.00 -2.40
N LEU A 237 -31.05 1.88 -2.01
CA LEU A 237 -31.93 2.56 -2.96
C LEU A 237 -31.18 3.52 -3.88
N LYS A 238 -30.08 4.13 -3.42
CA LYS A 238 -29.24 4.98 -4.29
C LYS A 238 -28.53 4.12 -5.35
N ILE A 239 -28.06 2.94 -4.96
CA ILE A 239 -27.42 2.01 -5.88
C ILE A 239 -28.40 1.50 -6.93
N GLU A 240 -29.60 1.12 -6.50
CA GLU A 240 -30.65 0.66 -7.40
C GLU A 240 -30.98 1.72 -8.47
N LYS A 241 -31.08 2.98 -8.08
CA LYS A 241 -31.29 4.09 -9.02
C LYS A 241 -30.15 4.26 -10.01
N ALA A 242 -28.89 4.16 -9.55
CA ALA A 242 -27.74 4.25 -10.44
C ALA A 242 -27.70 3.10 -11.46
N LEU A 243 -28.04 1.89 -11.03
CA LEU A 243 -28.16 0.73 -11.92
C LEU A 243 -29.26 0.91 -12.98
N GLN A 244 -30.37 1.57 -12.65
CA GLN A 244 -31.49 1.82 -13.57
C GLN A 244 -31.24 2.96 -14.55
N THR A 245 -30.42 3.95 -14.19
CA THR A 245 -30.19 5.14 -15.03
C THR A 245 -29.02 4.98 -15.99
N GLN A 246 -28.05 4.11 -15.65
CA GLN A 246 -26.82 3.94 -16.42
C GLN A 246 -26.82 2.72 -17.35
N PHE A 247 -27.76 1.78 -17.18
CA PHE A 247 -27.84 0.53 -17.93
C PHE A 247 -29.27 0.21 -18.36
#